data_AF-A0AAW2ZGY5-F1
#
_entry.id   AF-A0AAW2ZGY5-F1
#
_cell.length_a   1.000
_cell.length_b   1.000
_cell.length_c   1.000
_cell.angle_alpha   90.00
_cell.angle_beta   90.00
_cell.angle_gamma   90.00
#
_symmetry.space_group_name_H-M   'P 1'
#
loop_
_entity.id
_entity.type
_entity.pdbx_description
1 polymer ?
#
loop_
_entity_poly.entity_id
_entity_poly.type
_entity_poly.pdbx_seq_one_letter_code
_entity_poly.pdbx_strand_id
1 'polypeptide(L)'
;MKFPTINTLQDACEAIQGTSEFRMYDRDGFVFIKYHNTSRCTFPDPESASSDKEKELFLIRRECRGIGFEKKTGKVATRKFHKFFNLNENPETSADKIDWTRKFVVLDKIDGSLISPVVSKEKVIYTTMAGITEFSSKVSSFAKYCEPFGIDYNAFCVKCMNEGITPLFEWYSHDTVVVIKYPRDMLTLIGMRFTVSGKYIPYQEMVELADAYNIPVVHAWLDAPKNPEELISTIRQKEGVEGYVICFDDGEMYKCKTNYYVRSHDFNQNYIRERYILSNFLDQNT
;
A
#
# COMPACT_ATOMS: atom_id res chain seq x y z
N MET A 1 -12.59 -9.02 8.22
CA MET A 1 -12.99 -7.68 7.74
C MET A 1 -13.96 -7.80 6.55
N LYS A 2 -14.91 -6.87 6.36
CA LYS A 2 -15.74 -6.80 5.15
C LYS A 2 -15.14 -5.78 4.18
N PHE A 3 -14.88 -6.19 2.94
CA PHE A 3 -14.45 -5.29 1.86
C PHE A 3 -15.64 -4.88 1.00
N PRO A 4 -15.75 -3.60 0.60
CA PRO A 4 -16.82 -3.15 -0.29
C PRO A 4 -16.52 -3.61 -1.72
N THR A 5 -17.57 -3.94 -2.45
CA THR A 5 -17.48 -4.16 -3.90
C THR A 5 -17.38 -2.80 -4.58
N ILE A 6 -16.37 -2.60 -5.41
CA ILE A 6 -16.20 -1.36 -6.19
C ILE A 6 -16.08 -1.77 -7.66
N ASN A 7 -17.07 -1.39 -8.46
CA ASN A 7 -17.08 -1.69 -9.89
C ASN A 7 -16.65 -0.47 -10.70
N THR A 8 -17.09 0.72 -10.27
CA THR A 8 -16.98 1.94 -11.06
C THR A 8 -16.39 3.10 -10.29
N LEU A 9 -15.89 4.09 -11.03
CA LEU A 9 -15.43 5.36 -10.49
C LEU A 9 -16.53 6.07 -9.69
N GLN A 10 -17.80 5.93 -10.08
CA GLN A 10 -18.93 6.56 -9.42
C GLN A 10 -19.11 6.05 -7.98
N ASP A 11 -18.92 4.75 -7.75
CA ASP A 11 -18.97 4.14 -6.42
C ASP A 11 -17.99 4.82 -5.46
N ALA A 12 -16.77 5.13 -5.95
CA ALA A 12 -15.74 5.79 -5.17
C ALA A 12 -15.97 7.30 -5.02
N CYS A 13 -16.50 7.96 -6.06
CA CYS A 13 -16.83 9.39 -6.02
C CYS A 13 -17.87 9.71 -4.94
N GLU A 14 -18.89 8.87 -4.78
CA GLU A 14 -19.91 9.03 -3.73
C GLU A 14 -19.27 9.00 -2.33
N ALA A 15 -18.31 8.10 -2.10
CA ALA A 15 -17.65 7.93 -0.81
C ALA A 15 -16.73 9.11 -0.43
N ILE A 16 -16.18 9.84 -1.40
CA ILE A 16 -15.27 10.98 -1.16
C ILE A 16 -15.96 12.34 -1.31
N GLN A 17 -17.26 12.36 -1.63
CA GLN A 17 -18.00 13.61 -1.82
C GLN A 17 -17.95 14.48 -0.56
N GLY A 18 -17.71 15.79 -0.75
CA GLY A 18 -17.62 16.76 0.34
C GLY A 18 -16.31 16.73 1.14
N THR A 19 -15.35 15.88 0.77
CA THR A 19 -14.02 15.84 1.39
C THR A 19 -13.01 16.66 0.58
N SER A 20 -12.11 17.37 1.26
CA SER A 20 -11.11 18.22 0.60
C SER A 20 -9.77 17.50 0.41
N GLU A 21 -9.55 16.45 1.18
CA GLU A 21 -8.33 15.67 1.28
C GLU A 21 -8.13 14.74 0.08
N PHE A 22 -9.23 14.26 -0.52
CA PHE A 22 -9.18 13.36 -1.66
C PHE A 22 -9.07 14.12 -2.99
N ARG A 23 -8.23 13.61 -3.88
CA ARG A 23 -7.91 14.19 -5.17
C ARG A 23 -7.92 13.10 -6.24
N MET A 24 -8.43 13.47 -7.41
CA MET A 24 -8.46 12.62 -8.60
C MET A 24 -7.34 13.03 -9.55
N TYR A 25 -6.65 12.04 -10.10
CA TYR A 25 -5.52 12.20 -11.00
C TYR A 25 -5.82 11.51 -12.33
N ASP A 26 -6.01 12.31 -13.38
CA ASP A 26 -6.18 11.83 -14.75
C ASP A 26 -4.80 11.63 -15.39
N ARG A 27 -4.48 10.39 -15.76
CA ARG A 27 -3.17 9.99 -16.30
C ARG A 27 -3.36 8.90 -17.36
N ASP A 28 -2.98 9.22 -18.60
CA ASP A 28 -2.95 8.29 -19.75
C ASP A 28 -4.19 7.39 -19.91
N GLY A 29 -5.38 7.97 -19.78
CA GLY A 29 -6.64 7.23 -19.94
C GLY A 29 -7.11 6.49 -18.68
N PHE A 30 -6.50 6.75 -17.53
CA PHE A 30 -6.92 6.25 -16.23
C PHE A 30 -7.16 7.41 -15.25
N VAL A 31 -8.04 7.17 -14.28
CA VAL A 31 -8.34 8.10 -13.18
C VAL A 31 -7.96 7.42 -11.86
N PHE A 32 -7.06 8.01 -11.11
CA PHE A 32 -6.62 7.50 -9.80
C PHE A 32 -7.13 8.39 -8.68
N ILE A 33 -7.61 7.80 -7.59
CA ILE A 33 -8.04 8.53 -6.39
C ILE A 33 -7.02 8.32 -5.29
N LYS A 34 -6.47 9.40 -4.75
CA LYS A 34 -5.66 9.37 -3.53
C LYS A 34 -6.02 10.52 -2.62
N TYR A 35 -5.52 10.48 -1.39
CA TYR A 35 -5.69 11.56 -0.42
C TYR A 35 -4.36 12.25 -0.09
N HIS A 36 -4.47 13.45 0.47
CA HIS A 36 -3.38 14.23 1.06
C HIS A 36 -3.81 14.77 2.42
N ASN A 37 -2.84 15.08 3.28
CA ASN A 37 -3.06 15.80 4.54
C ASN A 37 -4.21 15.20 5.37
N THR A 38 -4.06 13.93 5.77
CA THR A 38 -5.09 13.23 6.54
C THR A 38 -5.29 13.86 7.91
N SER A 39 -6.55 14.02 8.30
CA SER A 39 -6.97 14.32 9.67
C SER A 39 -7.52 13.05 10.34
N ARG A 40 -7.86 13.16 11.63
CA ARG A 40 -8.56 12.09 12.36
C ARG A 40 -9.93 11.75 11.77
N CYS A 41 -10.52 12.66 10.99
CA CYS A 41 -11.85 12.49 10.40
C CYS A 41 -11.81 12.00 8.94
N THR A 42 -10.62 11.93 8.32
CA THR A 42 -10.51 11.54 6.90
C THR A 42 -10.94 10.09 6.68
N PHE A 43 -10.70 9.22 7.65
CA PHE A 43 -11.11 7.81 7.62
C PHE A 43 -11.87 7.47 8.90
N PRO A 44 -13.18 7.75 8.97
CA PRO A 44 -13.99 7.39 10.13
C PRO A 44 -14.01 5.87 10.32
N ASP A 45 -14.33 5.45 11.55
CA ASP A 45 -14.57 4.05 11.90
C ASP A 45 -15.90 3.59 11.27
N PRO A 46 -15.92 2.54 10.42
CA PRO A 46 -17.15 1.97 9.88
C PRO A 46 -18.18 1.59 10.96
N GLU A 47 -17.75 1.22 12.16
CA GLU A 47 -18.65 0.86 13.27
C GLU A 47 -19.28 2.09 13.94
N SER A 48 -18.78 3.30 13.67
CA SER A 48 -19.41 4.55 14.14
C SER A 48 -20.48 5.08 13.20
N ALA A 49 -20.80 4.38 12.11
CA ALA A 49 -21.78 4.81 11.12
C ALA A 49 -23.22 4.71 11.66
N SER A 50 -24.06 5.66 11.27
CA SER A 50 -25.48 5.76 11.61
C SER A 50 -26.38 4.86 10.77
N SER A 51 -25.88 4.35 9.63
CA SER A 51 -26.61 3.49 8.70
C SER A 51 -25.66 2.56 7.94
N ASP A 52 -26.20 1.47 7.37
CA ASP A 52 -25.43 0.55 6.53
C ASP A 52 -24.86 1.23 5.28
N LYS A 53 -25.59 2.18 4.69
CA LYS A 53 -25.11 2.96 3.54
C LYS A 53 -23.92 3.83 3.93
N GLU A 54 -23.98 4.51 5.07
CA GLU A 54 -22.85 5.31 5.56
C GLU A 54 -21.64 4.42 5.90
N LYS A 55 -21.87 3.26 6.52
CA LYS A 55 -20.84 2.26 6.79
C LYS A 55 -20.14 1.81 5.51
N GLU A 56 -20.91 1.56 4.45
CA GLU A 56 -20.38 1.21 3.13
C GLU A 56 -19.54 2.35 2.53
N LEU A 57 -20.01 3.61 2.62
CA LEU A 57 -19.24 4.76 2.15
C LEU A 57 -17.92 4.93 2.93
N PHE A 58 -17.91 4.67 4.24
CA PHE A 58 -16.68 4.71 5.04
C PHE A 58 -15.69 3.61 4.61
N LEU A 59 -16.19 2.42 4.33
CA LEU A 59 -15.38 1.31 3.80
C LEU A 59 -14.82 1.66 2.41
N ILE A 60 -15.61 2.20 1.49
CA ILE A 60 -15.15 2.61 0.14
C ILE A 60 -14.13 3.75 0.26
N ARG A 61 -14.33 4.69 1.20
CA ARG A 61 -13.38 5.78 1.43
C ARG A 61 -12.00 5.24 1.83
N ARG A 62 -11.92 4.18 2.64
CA ARG A 62 -10.64 3.50 2.96
C ARG A 62 -9.96 2.91 1.72
N GLU A 63 -10.71 2.57 0.68
CA GLU A 63 -10.19 2.04 -0.58
C GLU A 63 -9.67 3.14 -1.52
N CYS A 64 -9.99 4.42 -1.25
CA CYS A 64 -9.56 5.58 -2.03
C CYS A 64 -8.08 5.97 -1.77
N ARG A 65 -7.20 4.95 -1.79
CA ARG A 65 -5.76 5.00 -1.55
C ARG A 65 -4.99 4.52 -2.78
N GLY A 66 -5.15 5.25 -3.87
CA GLY A 66 -4.53 4.97 -5.16
C GLY A 66 -5.25 3.90 -5.99
N ILE A 67 -6.52 3.62 -5.68
CA ILE A 67 -7.42 2.88 -6.57
C ILE A 67 -7.53 3.61 -7.91
N GLY A 68 -7.48 2.86 -9.00
CA GLY A 68 -7.48 3.39 -10.37
C GLY A 68 -8.63 2.84 -11.20
N PHE A 69 -9.15 3.67 -12.08
CA PHE A 69 -10.28 3.36 -12.96
C PHE A 69 -9.93 3.67 -14.41
N GLU A 70 -10.42 2.87 -15.35
CA GLU A 70 -10.29 3.15 -16.77
C GLU A 70 -11.24 4.31 -17.14
N LYS A 71 -10.72 5.36 -17.79
CA LYS A 71 -11.43 6.63 -17.94
C LYS A 71 -12.66 6.55 -18.86
N LYS A 72 -12.64 5.66 -19.86
CA LYS A 72 -13.72 5.61 -20.88
C LYS A 72 -14.95 4.85 -20.38
N THR A 73 -14.73 3.80 -19.61
CA THR A 73 -15.72 2.85 -19.10
C THR A 73 -16.06 3.12 -17.64
N GLY A 74 -15.19 3.82 -16.91
CA GLY A 74 -15.28 4.03 -15.48
C GLY A 74 -14.99 2.77 -14.65
N LYS A 75 -14.66 1.63 -15.26
CA LYS A 75 -14.45 0.37 -14.53
C LYS A 75 -13.17 0.40 -13.70
N VAL A 76 -13.19 -0.24 -12.54
CA VAL A 76 -11.98 -0.41 -11.71
C VAL A 76 -10.89 -1.13 -12.51
N ALA A 77 -9.73 -0.50 -12.60
CA ALA A 77 -8.58 -0.98 -13.36
C ALA A 77 -7.46 -1.51 -12.47
N THR A 78 -7.36 -1.04 -11.22
CA THR A 78 -6.39 -1.54 -10.24
C THR A 78 -6.85 -1.19 -8.83
N ARG A 79 -6.76 -2.13 -7.88
CA ARG A 79 -7.17 -1.92 -6.49
C ARG A 79 -6.00 -2.16 -5.53
N LYS A 80 -5.37 -1.05 -5.11
CA LYS A 80 -4.27 -1.01 -4.13
C LYS A 80 -4.76 -1.32 -2.72
N PHE A 81 -3.87 -1.46 -1.73
CA PHE A 81 -4.26 -1.67 -0.33
C PHE A 81 -5.27 -0.63 0.16
N HIS A 82 -6.28 -1.08 0.91
CA HIS A 82 -7.12 -0.18 1.69
C HIS A 82 -6.25 0.57 2.72
N LYS A 83 -6.77 1.68 3.25
CA LYS A 83 -6.13 2.39 4.36
C LYS A 83 -6.16 1.52 5.62
N PHE A 84 -4.97 1.10 6.05
CA PHE A 84 -4.74 0.52 7.37
C PHE A 84 -3.85 1.44 8.22
N PHE A 85 -3.89 1.27 9.54
CA PHE A 85 -3.32 2.20 10.51
C PHE A 85 -2.18 1.56 11.29
N ASN A 86 -1.41 2.40 11.98
CA ASN A 86 -0.46 1.89 12.95
C ASN A 86 -1.23 1.28 14.12
N LEU A 87 -0.66 0.22 14.69
CA LEU A 87 -1.17 -0.34 15.93
C LEU A 87 -1.15 0.75 17.01
N ASN A 88 -2.24 0.85 17.77
CA ASN A 88 -2.50 1.87 18.78
C ASN A 88 -2.53 3.32 18.24
N GLU A 89 -2.85 3.53 16.96
CA GLU A 89 -3.00 4.89 16.38
C GLU A 89 -4.33 5.54 16.76
N ASN A 90 -5.38 4.74 16.86
CA ASN A 90 -6.75 5.19 17.15
C ASN A 90 -7.52 4.09 17.91
N PRO A 91 -8.73 4.39 18.45
CA PRO A 91 -9.47 3.43 19.28
C PRO A 91 -9.84 2.11 18.60
N GLU A 92 -9.95 2.05 17.26
CA GLU A 92 -10.23 0.82 16.50
C GLU A 92 -8.99 -0.05 16.29
N THR A 93 -7.79 0.52 16.40
CA THR A 93 -6.50 -0.19 16.21
C THR A 93 -5.77 -0.47 17.51
N SER A 94 -6.49 -0.38 18.62
CA SER A 94 -5.96 -0.64 19.96
C SER A 94 -5.71 -2.13 20.13
N ALA A 95 -4.48 -2.50 20.52
CA ALA A 95 -4.05 -3.90 20.60
C ALA A 95 -4.91 -4.75 21.55
N ASP A 96 -5.48 -4.16 22.59
CA ASP A 96 -6.41 -4.77 23.55
C ASP A 96 -7.78 -5.12 22.95
N LYS A 97 -8.17 -4.50 21.83
CA LYS A 97 -9.44 -4.75 21.15
C LYS A 97 -9.34 -5.70 19.96
N ILE A 98 -8.11 -6.05 19.57
CA ILE A 98 -7.88 -6.98 18.47
C ILE A 98 -8.08 -8.40 18.98
N ASP A 99 -8.90 -9.17 18.28
CA ASP A 99 -8.96 -10.61 18.50
C ASP A 99 -7.71 -11.28 17.88
N TRP A 100 -6.71 -11.52 18.72
CA TRP A 100 -5.45 -12.18 18.38
C TRP A 100 -5.54 -13.71 18.26
N THR A 101 -6.70 -14.31 18.55
CA THR A 101 -6.92 -15.75 18.34
C THR A 101 -7.09 -16.09 16.85
N ARG A 102 -7.46 -15.09 16.05
CA ARG A 102 -7.52 -15.18 14.59
C ARG A 102 -6.12 -15.45 14.03
N LYS A 103 -6.06 -16.22 12.94
CA LYS A 103 -4.83 -16.47 12.22
C LYS A 103 -4.31 -15.18 11.57
N PHE A 104 -3.02 -14.94 11.72
CA PHE A 104 -2.31 -13.83 11.08
C PHE A 104 -0.90 -14.23 10.67
N VAL A 105 -0.37 -13.51 9.70
CA VAL A 105 1.04 -13.54 9.29
C VAL A 105 1.69 -12.20 9.61
N VAL A 106 2.99 -12.23 9.92
CA VAL A 106 3.79 -11.03 10.20
C VAL A 106 4.76 -10.86 9.05
N LEU A 107 4.57 -9.81 8.24
CA LEU A 107 5.34 -9.57 7.02
C LEU A 107 6.26 -8.37 7.22
N ASP A 108 7.44 -8.41 6.62
CA ASP A 108 8.35 -7.26 6.63
C ASP A 108 7.63 -6.02 6.06
N LYS A 109 7.69 -4.90 6.78
CA LYS A 109 7.27 -3.62 6.24
C LYS A 109 8.45 -3.03 5.47
N ILE A 110 8.43 -3.21 4.15
CA ILE A 110 9.44 -2.66 3.24
C ILE A 110 9.26 -1.14 3.14
N ASP A 111 10.37 -0.40 3.21
CA ASP A 111 10.42 1.05 3.14
C ASP A 111 10.65 1.50 1.69
N GLY A 112 9.57 1.63 0.92
CA GLY A 112 9.66 1.97 -0.50
C GLY A 112 8.44 2.71 -1.02
N SER A 113 8.13 2.44 -2.29
CA SER A 113 6.97 2.96 -2.98
C SER A 113 6.05 1.83 -3.43
N LEU A 114 4.80 1.89 -2.98
CA LEU A 114 3.74 0.97 -3.43
C LEU A 114 3.51 1.09 -4.94
N ILE A 115 3.61 -0.04 -5.63
CA ILE A 115 3.36 -0.22 -7.06
C ILE A 115 2.20 -1.19 -7.29
N SER A 116 1.34 -0.89 -8.26
CA SER A 116 0.39 -1.85 -8.83
C SER A 116 0.29 -1.68 -10.34
N PRO A 117 0.04 -2.75 -11.12
CA PRO A 117 -0.12 -2.63 -12.55
C PRO A 117 -1.53 -2.13 -12.92
N VAL A 118 -1.61 -1.50 -14.08
CA VAL A 118 -2.80 -1.48 -14.95
C VAL A 118 -2.41 -2.14 -16.28
N VAL A 119 -3.35 -2.79 -16.95
CA VAL A 119 -3.12 -3.39 -18.27
C VAL A 119 -3.90 -2.62 -19.32
N SER A 120 -3.20 -2.16 -20.35
CA SER A 120 -3.80 -1.46 -21.50
C SER A 120 -3.24 -2.05 -22.79
N LYS A 121 -4.11 -2.60 -23.64
CA LYS A 121 -3.73 -3.26 -24.91
C LYS A 121 -2.59 -4.28 -24.70
N GLU A 122 -2.76 -5.17 -23.72
CA GLU A 122 -1.79 -6.22 -23.33
C GLU A 122 -0.43 -5.71 -22.82
N LYS A 123 -0.27 -4.39 -22.63
CA LYS A 123 0.92 -3.82 -22.02
C LYS A 123 0.68 -3.52 -20.55
N VAL A 124 1.62 -3.94 -19.72
CA VAL A 124 1.65 -3.60 -18.30
C VAL A 124 2.17 -2.18 -18.15
N ILE A 125 1.44 -1.37 -17.39
CA ILE A 125 1.87 -0.05 -16.96
C ILE A 125 1.89 -0.08 -15.44
N TYR A 126 3.07 0.04 -14.85
CA TYR A 126 3.23 0.12 -13.40
C TYR A 126 2.78 1.48 -12.88
N THR A 127 2.05 1.51 -11.78
CA THR A 127 1.48 2.73 -11.20
C THR A 127 1.85 2.85 -9.73
N THR A 128 2.20 4.06 -9.30
CA THR A 128 2.30 4.40 -7.88
C THR A 128 0.91 4.69 -7.30
N MET A 129 0.82 5.03 -6.02
CA MET A 129 -0.43 5.54 -5.43
C MET A 129 -1.01 6.75 -6.19
N ALA A 130 -0.19 7.54 -6.88
CA ALA A 130 -0.63 8.70 -7.66
C ALA A 130 -0.97 8.37 -9.13
N GLY A 131 -0.93 7.10 -9.51
CA GLY A 131 -1.05 6.67 -10.90
C GLY A 131 0.32 6.59 -11.57
N ILE A 132 0.35 6.96 -12.85
CA ILE A 132 1.56 6.92 -13.68
C ILE A 132 2.46 8.10 -13.31
N THR A 133 3.69 7.80 -12.93
CA THR A 133 4.70 8.78 -12.49
C THR A 133 6.07 8.43 -13.09
N GLU A 134 7.10 9.21 -12.80
CA GLU A 134 8.48 8.90 -13.20
C GLU A 134 8.97 7.53 -12.70
N PHE A 135 8.48 7.09 -11.53
CA PHE A 135 8.78 5.77 -10.99
C PHE A 135 8.24 4.64 -11.86
N SER A 136 7.12 4.85 -12.57
CA SER A 136 6.56 3.87 -13.50
C SER A 136 7.58 3.41 -14.54
N SER A 137 8.35 4.35 -15.08
CA SER A 137 9.38 4.07 -16.09
C SER A 137 10.57 3.32 -15.51
N LYS A 138 11.00 3.67 -14.28
CA LYS A 138 12.08 2.96 -13.56
C LYS A 138 11.70 1.51 -13.30
N VAL A 139 10.49 1.29 -12.77
CA VAL A 139 9.97 -0.06 -12.49
C VAL A 139 9.81 -0.87 -13.77
N SER A 140 9.34 -0.25 -14.86
CA SER A 140 9.21 -0.94 -16.16
C SER A 140 10.56 -1.39 -16.71
N SER A 141 11.58 -0.54 -16.61
CA SER A 141 12.95 -0.88 -17.01
C SER A 141 13.55 -1.99 -16.14
N PHE A 142 13.31 -1.95 -14.83
CA PHE A 142 13.74 -2.99 -13.91
C PHE A 142 13.07 -4.33 -14.21
N ALA A 143 11.74 -4.34 -14.38
CA ALA A 143 10.99 -5.54 -14.73
C ALA A 143 11.56 -6.21 -15.99
N LYS A 144 11.83 -5.43 -17.04
CA LYS A 144 12.45 -5.91 -18.28
C LYS A 144 13.90 -6.39 -18.08
N TYR A 145 14.67 -5.71 -17.23
CA TYR A 145 16.03 -6.12 -16.90
C TYR A 145 16.06 -7.49 -16.20
N CYS A 146 15.04 -7.82 -15.41
CA CYS A 146 14.94 -9.08 -14.69
C CYS A 146 14.49 -10.27 -15.57
N GLU A 147 13.83 -10.04 -16.70
CA GLU A 147 13.31 -11.11 -17.59
C GLU A 147 14.39 -12.14 -18.00
N PRO A 148 15.60 -11.75 -18.47
CA PRO A 148 16.65 -12.72 -18.82
C PRO A 148 17.19 -13.54 -17.64
N PHE A 149 16.92 -13.11 -16.40
CA PHE A 149 17.27 -13.83 -15.17
C PHE A 149 16.13 -14.73 -14.67
N GLY A 150 15.07 -14.88 -15.46
CA GLY A 150 13.96 -15.80 -15.17
C GLY A 150 12.84 -15.21 -14.31
N ILE A 151 12.87 -13.91 -14.01
CA ILE A 151 11.80 -13.23 -13.27
C ILE A 151 10.94 -12.44 -14.26
N ASP A 152 9.72 -12.92 -14.53
CA ASP A 152 8.82 -12.33 -15.53
C ASP A 152 7.64 -11.60 -14.86
N TYR A 153 7.91 -10.37 -14.42
CA TYR A 153 6.90 -9.51 -13.81
C TYR A 153 5.76 -9.17 -14.77
N ASN A 154 6.06 -9.04 -16.07
CA ASN A 154 5.07 -8.61 -17.06
C ASN A 154 4.04 -9.72 -17.31
N ALA A 155 4.49 -10.95 -17.56
CA ALA A 155 3.60 -12.09 -17.73
C ALA A 155 2.80 -12.39 -16.46
N PHE A 156 3.43 -12.30 -15.28
CA PHE A 156 2.73 -12.44 -14.00
C PHE A 156 1.61 -11.39 -13.86
N CYS A 157 1.91 -10.10 -14.11
CA CYS A 157 0.91 -9.03 -14.03
C CYS A 157 -0.23 -9.24 -15.04
N VAL A 158 0.07 -9.61 -16.29
CA VAL A 158 -0.97 -9.87 -17.30
C VAL A 158 -1.87 -11.02 -16.87
N LYS A 159 -1.30 -12.13 -16.37
CA LYS A 159 -2.08 -13.27 -15.85
C LYS A 159 -3.01 -12.83 -14.73
N CYS A 160 -2.47 -12.21 -13.67
CA CYS A 160 -3.28 -11.79 -12.53
C CYS A 160 -4.41 -10.84 -12.95
N MET A 161 -4.10 -9.85 -13.77
CA MET A 161 -5.08 -8.84 -14.19
C MET A 161 -6.19 -9.44 -15.06
N ASN A 162 -5.88 -10.42 -15.91
CA ASN A 162 -6.88 -11.17 -16.68
C ASN A 162 -7.79 -12.03 -15.79
N GLU A 163 -7.27 -12.52 -14.66
CA GLU A 163 -8.04 -13.24 -13.63
C GLU A 163 -8.76 -12.29 -12.66
N GLY A 164 -8.72 -10.98 -12.90
CA GLY A 164 -9.36 -9.97 -12.06
C GLY A 164 -8.65 -9.73 -10.72
N ILE A 165 -7.36 -10.06 -10.63
CA ILE A 165 -6.52 -9.91 -9.43
C ILE A 165 -5.50 -8.78 -9.67
N THR A 166 -5.45 -7.83 -8.73
CA THR A 166 -4.41 -6.79 -8.69
C THR A 166 -3.24 -7.27 -7.82
N PRO A 167 -2.05 -7.52 -8.38
CA PRO A 167 -0.83 -7.73 -7.61
C PRO A 167 -0.27 -6.38 -7.12
N LEU A 168 0.26 -6.37 -5.90
CA LEU A 168 0.77 -5.21 -5.20
C LEU A 168 2.22 -5.45 -4.86
N PHE A 169 3.09 -4.53 -5.29
CA PHE A 169 4.53 -4.62 -5.08
C PHE A 169 5.02 -3.43 -4.27
N GLU A 170 6.14 -3.60 -3.59
CA GLU A 170 6.94 -2.48 -3.11
C GLU A 170 8.16 -2.33 -4.02
N TRP A 171 8.35 -1.13 -4.57
CA TRP A 171 9.57 -0.72 -5.26
C TRP A 171 10.49 -0.03 -4.27
N TYR A 172 11.72 -0.50 -4.16
CA TYR A 172 12.75 0.09 -3.30
C TYR A 172 14.11 -0.03 -3.99
N SER A 173 14.89 1.04 -3.88
CA SER A 173 16.09 1.25 -4.69
C SER A 173 17.18 1.86 -3.84
N HIS A 174 18.44 1.65 -4.24
CA HIS A 174 19.57 2.31 -3.59
C HIS A 174 19.54 3.84 -3.78
N ASP A 175 18.88 4.32 -4.84
CA ASP A 175 18.78 5.74 -5.19
C ASP A 175 17.63 6.45 -4.47
N THR A 176 16.62 5.70 -4.01
CA THR A 176 15.44 6.27 -3.35
C THR A 176 15.36 5.77 -1.92
N VAL A 177 16.17 6.37 -1.06
CA VAL A 177 16.21 6.10 0.38
C VAL A 177 15.22 7.00 1.09
N VAL A 178 14.29 6.39 1.83
CA VAL A 178 13.41 7.10 2.77
C VAL A 178 14.08 7.10 4.15
N VAL A 179 14.27 5.93 4.76
CA VAL A 179 15.10 5.73 5.95
C VAL A 179 16.03 4.54 5.78
N ILE A 180 15.52 3.41 5.28
CA ILE A 180 16.29 2.18 5.14
C ILE A 180 17.10 2.22 3.84
N LYS A 181 18.39 1.91 3.93
CA LYS A 181 19.29 1.83 2.77
C LYS A 181 19.26 0.42 2.20
N TYR A 182 18.96 0.32 0.92
CA TYR A 182 18.97 -0.93 0.18
C TYR A 182 20.19 -0.99 -0.74
N PRO A 183 20.87 -2.16 -0.86
CA PRO A 183 22.09 -2.28 -1.66
C PRO A 183 21.82 -2.37 -3.16
N ARG A 184 20.57 -2.63 -3.56
CA ARG A 184 20.16 -2.82 -4.95
C ARG A 184 18.69 -2.50 -5.12
N ASP A 185 18.32 -2.31 -6.37
CA ASP A 185 16.94 -2.16 -6.79
C ASP A 185 16.19 -3.48 -6.69
N MET A 186 14.95 -3.42 -6.19
CA MET A 186 14.09 -4.57 -5.99
C MET A 186 12.63 -4.19 -6.22
N LEU A 187 11.88 -5.15 -6.76
CA LEU A 187 10.43 -5.10 -6.85
C LEU A 187 9.86 -6.37 -6.20
N THR A 188 9.28 -6.22 -5.02
CA THR A 188 8.86 -7.36 -4.19
C THR A 188 7.36 -7.40 -4.07
N LEU A 189 6.73 -8.55 -4.33
CA LEU A 189 5.30 -8.76 -4.17
C LEU A 189 4.95 -8.74 -2.68
N ILE A 190 4.10 -7.80 -2.29
CA ILE A 190 3.70 -7.57 -0.89
C ILE A 190 2.22 -7.88 -0.63
N GLY A 191 1.43 -8.15 -1.67
CA GLY A 191 0.03 -8.54 -1.55
C GLY A 191 -0.66 -8.76 -2.90
N MET A 192 -1.79 -9.43 -2.89
CA MET A 192 -2.66 -9.59 -4.05
C MET A 192 -4.12 -9.42 -3.62
N ARG A 193 -4.94 -8.78 -4.48
CA ARG A 193 -6.35 -8.52 -4.18
C ARG A 193 -7.23 -8.82 -5.38
N PHE A 194 -8.40 -9.39 -5.15
CA PHE A 194 -9.46 -9.36 -6.15
C PHE A 194 -9.86 -7.90 -6.41
N THR A 195 -9.78 -7.47 -7.67
CA THR A 195 -9.87 -6.07 -8.07
C THR A 195 -11.24 -5.47 -7.75
N VAL A 196 -12.31 -6.24 -7.98
CA VAL A 196 -13.70 -5.80 -7.75
C VAL A 196 -14.14 -6.00 -6.30
N SER A 197 -13.91 -7.17 -5.71
CA SER A 197 -14.40 -7.48 -4.35
C SER A 197 -13.50 -6.92 -3.23
N GLY A 198 -12.23 -6.64 -3.52
CA GLY A 198 -11.25 -6.13 -2.56
C GLY A 198 -10.71 -7.16 -1.59
N LYS A 199 -11.20 -8.41 -1.64
CA LYS A 199 -10.68 -9.50 -0.81
C LYS A 199 -9.21 -9.75 -1.14
N TYR A 200 -8.42 -10.00 -0.10
CA TYR A 200 -7.02 -10.38 -0.25
C TYR A 200 -6.90 -11.85 -0.63
N ILE A 201 -5.88 -12.16 -1.42
CA ILE A 201 -5.39 -13.52 -1.58
C ILE A 201 -4.53 -13.86 -0.35
N PRO A 202 -4.75 -15.00 0.33
CA PRO A 202 -3.92 -15.41 1.46
C PRO A 202 -2.44 -15.49 1.11
N TYR A 203 -1.57 -15.25 2.10
CA TYR A 203 -0.11 -15.19 1.88
C TYR A 203 0.44 -16.46 1.21
N GLN A 204 0.01 -17.64 1.65
CA GLN A 204 0.48 -18.90 1.09
C GLN A 204 0.10 -19.07 -0.39
N GLU A 205 -1.15 -18.76 -0.74
CA GLU A 205 -1.62 -18.78 -2.14
C GLU A 205 -0.87 -17.74 -2.99
N MET A 206 -0.58 -16.56 -2.43
CA MET A 206 0.23 -15.53 -3.10
C MET A 206 1.66 -16.05 -3.39
N VAL A 207 2.29 -16.76 -2.45
CA VAL A 207 3.61 -17.37 -2.65
C VAL A 207 3.58 -18.40 -3.78
N GLU A 208 2.57 -19.26 -3.80
CA GLU A 208 2.40 -20.30 -4.83
C GLU A 208 2.18 -19.70 -6.23
N LEU A 209 1.37 -18.64 -6.33
CA LEU A 209 1.15 -17.93 -7.60
C LEU A 209 2.41 -17.22 -8.10
N ALA A 210 3.22 -16.67 -7.19
CA ALA A 210 4.46 -15.96 -7.49
C ALA A 210 5.59 -16.91 -7.94
N ASP A 211 5.64 -18.12 -7.38
CA ASP A 211 6.69 -19.13 -7.64
C ASP A 211 6.78 -19.50 -9.12
N ALA A 212 5.63 -19.67 -9.79
CA ALA A 212 5.57 -20.00 -11.22
C ALA A 212 6.24 -18.97 -12.15
N TYR A 213 6.50 -17.76 -11.66
CA TYR A 213 7.12 -16.64 -12.38
C TYR A 213 8.42 -16.15 -11.72
N ASN A 214 8.91 -16.88 -10.71
CA ASN A 214 10.06 -16.52 -9.86
C ASN A 214 9.95 -15.11 -9.24
N ILE A 215 8.73 -14.65 -8.96
CA ILE A 215 8.49 -13.31 -8.44
C ILE A 215 8.94 -13.25 -6.97
N PRO A 216 9.85 -12.34 -6.59
CA PRO A 216 10.24 -12.17 -5.19
C PRO A 216 9.03 -11.78 -4.34
N VAL A 217 8.82 -12.50 -3.24
CA VAL A 217 7.74 -12.26 -2.29
C VAL A 217 8.29 -11.68 -0.98
N VAL A 218 7.51 -10.81 -0.35
CA VAL A 218 7.83 -10.25 0.97
C VAL A 218 8.13 -11.35 1.98
N HIS A 219 9.16 -11.14 2.79
CA HIS A 219 9.54 -12.10 3.82
C HIS A 219 8.49 -12.14 4.94
N ALA A 220 8.09 -13.35 5.31
CA ALA A 220 7.26 -13.61 6.48
C ALA A 220 8.13 -14.02 7.68
N TRP A 221 7.92 -13.37 8.81
CA TRP A 221 8.58 -13.71 10.07
C TRP A 221 7.88 -14.92 10.72
N LEU A 222 8.28 -16.12 10.31
CA LEU A 222 7.60 -17.39 10.66
C LEU A 222 7.64 -17.69 12.16
N ASP A 223 8.74 -17.36 12.82
CA ASP A 223 9.01 -17.54 14.25
C ASP A 223 8.66 -16.30 15.10
N ALA A 224 7.84 -15.39 14.56
CA ALA A 224 7.35 -14.25 15.32
C ALA A 224 6.59 -14.69 16.59
N PRO A 225 6.77 -13.99 17.73
CA PRO A 225 6.04 -14.26 18.95
C PRO A 225 4.53 -14.29 18.71
N LYS A 226 3.85 -15.27 19.31
CA LYS A 226 2.38 -15.40 19.21
C LYS A 226 1.66 -14.59 20.28
N ASN A 227 2.31 -14.34 21.42
CA ASN A 227 1.79 -13.40 22.41
C ASN A 227 1.85 -11.97 21.84
N PRO A 228 0.75 -11.21 21.83
CA PRO A 228 0.71 -9.88 21.22
C PRO A 228 1.67 -8.87 21.88
N GLU A 229 1.77 -8.85 23.21
CA GLU A 229 2.63 -7.92 23.93
C GLU A 229 4.11 -8.18 23.62
N GLU A 230 4.49 -9.46 23.62
CA GLU A 230 5.83 -9.91 23.24
C GLU A 230 6.13 -9.59 21.76
N LEU A 231 5.18 -9.83 20.86
CA LEU A 231 5.32 -9.52 19.44
C LEU A 231 5.58 -8.03 19.23
N ILE A 232 4.73 -7.18 19.82
CA ILE A 232 4.80 -5.73 19.67
C ILE A 232 6.11 -5.20 20.27
N SER A 233 6.46 -5.63 21.48
CA SER A 233 7.70 -5.19 22.13
C SER A 233 8.94 -5.63 21.35
N THR A 234 8.94 -6.85 20.79
CA THR A 234 10.04 -7.34 19.95
C THR A 234 10.15 -6.55 18.66
N ILE A 235 9.04 -6.24 17.99
CA ILE A 235 9.06 -5.37 16.79
C ILE A 235 9.65 -4.00 17.13
N ARG A 236 9.25 -3.39 18.25
CA ARG A 236 9.69 -2.04 18.63
C ARG A 236 11.20 -1.95 18.91
N GLN A 237 11.82 -3.05 19.34
CA GLN A 237 13.25 -3.15 19.65
C GLN A 237 14.14 -3.49 18.46
N LYS A 238 13.58 -3.94 17.34
CA LYS A 238 14.36 -4.24 16.14
C LYS A 238 14.98 -2.98 15.53
N GLU A 239 16.12 -3.15 14.87
CA GLU A 239 16.84 -2.10 14.14
C GLU A 239 17.07 -2.53 12.68
N GLY A 240 17.41 -1.58 11.82
CA GLY A 240 17.72 -1.85 10.41
C GLY A 240 16.51 -2.19 9.52
N VAL A 241 15.30 -2.18 10.08
CA VAL A 241 14.03 -2.37 9.34
C VAL A 241 13.01 -1.30 9.74
N GLU A 242 12.07 -0.98 8.84
CA GLU A 242 10.97 -0.06 9.18
C GLU A 242 10.05 -0.63 10.25
N GLY A 243 9.76 -1.92 10.16
CA GLY A 243 8.86 -2.63 11.05
C GLY A 243 8.17 -3.76 10.30
N TYR A 244 6.95 -4.06 10.72
CA TYR A 244 6.18 -5.18 10.19
C TYR A 244 4.73 -4.78 9.93
N VAL A 245 4.09 -5.51 9.02
CA VAL A 245 2.65 -5.52 8.81
C VAL A 245 2.10 -6.84 9.33
N ILE A 246 1.15 -6.75 10.25
CA ILE A 246 0.40 -7.88 10.81
C ILE A 246 -0.84 -8.02 9.94
N CYS A 247 -0.95 -9.12 9.20
CA CYS A 247 -2.03 -9.38 8.25
C CYS A 247 -2.86 -10.57 8.73
N PHE A 248 -4.12 -10.32 9.07
CA PHE A 248 -5.07 -11.37 9.43
C PHE A 248 -5.68 -12.02 8.19
N ASP A 249 -6.08 -13.30 8.30
CA ASP A 249 -6.67 -14.06 7.19
C ASP A 249 -7.97 -13.43 6.65
N ASP A 250 -8.65 -12.63 7.47
CA ASP A 250 -9.86 -11.92 7.09
C ASP A 250 -9.60 -10.57 6.40
N GLY A 251 -8.32 -10.27 6.13
CA GLY A 251 -7.83 -9.09 5.42
C GLY A 251 -7.58 -7.87 6.30
N GLU A 252 -7.83 -7.93 7.61
CA GLU A 252 -7.49 -6.85 8.51
C GLU A 252 -5.97 -6.70 8.67
N MET A 253 -5.47 -5.47 8.69
CA MET A 253 -4.04 -5.19 8.68
C MET A 253 -3.66 -4.09 9.68
N TYR A 254 -2.51 -4.26 10.32
CA TYR A 254 -1.91 -3.25 11.20
C TYR A 254 -0.42 -3.14 10.95
N LYS A 255 0.10 -1.91 10.89
CA LYS A 255 1.55 -1.67 10.82
C LYS A 255 2.10 -1.42 12.23
N CYS A 256 3.18 -2.08 12.57
CA CYS A 256 3.94 -1.83 13.79
C CYS A 256 5.37 -1.46 13.39
N LYS A 257 5.74 -0.19 13.61
CA LYS A 257 7.05 0.33 13.22
C LYS A 257 8.06 0.18 14.34
N THR A 258 9.33 -0.02 14.01
CA THR A 258 10.41 -0.04 14.99
C THR A 258 10.60 1.33 15.64
N ASN A 259 11.11 1.38 16.87
CA ASN A 259 11.49 2.66 17.50
C ASN A 259 12.65 3.33 16.76
N TYR A 260 13.54 2.52 16.17
CA TYR A 260 14.60 2.99 15.30
C TYR A 260 14.06 3.79 14.11
N TYR A 261 13.10 3.23 13.37
CA TYR A 261 12.55 3.87 12.17
C TYR A 261 11.79 5.16 12.51
N VAL A 262 10.93 5.13 13.53
CA VAL A 262 10.16 6.32 13.92
C VAL A 262 11.09 7.49 14.25
N ARG A 263 12.10 7.25 15.10
CA ARG A 263 13.10 8.28 15.45
C ARG A 263 13.86 8.80 14.23
N SER A 264 14.29 7.90 13.35
CA SER A 264 15.10 8.26 12.16
C SER A 264 14.28 9.05 11.13
N HIS A 265 13.03 8.65 10.92
CA HIS A 265 12.11 9.33 10.01
C HIS A 265 11.77 10.74 10.51
N ASP A 266 11.45 10.88 11.80
CA ASP A 266 11.12 12.18 12.40
C ASP A 266 12.32 13.13 12.34
N PHE A 267 13.54 12.62 12.58
CA PHE A 267 14.77 13.38 12.42
C PHE A 267 14.96 13.87 10.97
N ASN A 268 14.81 12.98 9.97
CA ASN A 268 14.96 13.34 8.56
C ASN A 268 13.94 14.40 8.12
N GLN A 269 12.67 14.30 8.55
CA GLN A 269 11.65 15.29 8.19
C GLN A 269 11.95 16.66 8.78
N ASN A 270 12.35 16.72 10.06
CA ASN A 270 12.69 17.98 10.71
C ASN A 270 13.91 18.64 10.06
N TYR A 271 14.94 17.84 9.75
CA TYR A 271 16.15 18.32 9.09
C TYR A 271 15.87 18.92 7.69
N ILE A 272 15.05 18.24 6.88
CA ILE A 272 14.65 18.76 5.55
C ILE A 272 13.88 20.07 5.69
N ARG A 273 12.95 20.14 6.66
CA ARG A 273 12.15 21.33 6.91
C ARG A 273 13.00 22.52 7.32
N GLU A 274 13.99 22.33 8.20
CA GLU A 274 14.92 23.39 8.61
C GLU A 274 15.74 23.92 7.43
N ARG A 275 16.30 23.04 6.58
CA ARG A 275 17.06 23.48 5.41
C ARG A 275 16.22 24.26 4.41
N TYR A 276 14.97 23.83 4.18
CA TYR A 276 14.04 24.54 3.30
C TYR A 276 13.68 25.93 3.84
N ILE A 277 13.50 26.06 5.15
CA ILE A 277 13.27 27.37 5.77
C ILE A 277 14.50 28.26 5.57
N LEU A 278 15.70 27.75 5.88
CA LEU A 278 16.95 28.50 5.76
C LEU A 278 17.24 28.93 4.31
N SER A 279 17.02 28.08 3.32
CA SER A 279 17.21 28.45 1.91
C SER A 279 16.27 29.57 1.49
N ASN A 280 14.99 29.50 1.85
CA ASN A 280 14.03 30.56 1.53
C ASN A 280 14.31 31.89 2.27
N PHE A 281 14.91 31.84 3.46
CA PHE A 281 15.35 33.05 4.16
C PHE A 281 16.58 33.69 3.50
N LEU A 282 17.47 32.91 2.92
CA LEU A 282 18.64 33.42 2.19
C LEU A 282 18.23 34.02 0.84
N ASP A 283 17.29 33.39 0.13
CA ASP A 283 16.80 33.86 -1.18
C ASP A 283 15.94 35.14 -1.08
N GLN A 284 15.36 35.45 0.09
CA GLN A 284 14.61 36.70 0.33
C GLN A 284 15.49 37.87 0.78
N ASN A 285 16.78 37.65 1.03
CA ASN A 285 17.74 38.68 1.46
C ASN A 285 18.83 38.98 0.41
N THR A 286 18.59 38.60 -0.85
CA THR A 286 19.38 38.95 -2.05
C THR A 286 18.51 39.64 -3.07
#